data_AF-A0A8H7XM43-F1
#
_entry.id   AF-A0A8H7XM43-F1
#
_cell.length_a   1.000
_cell.length_b   1.000
_cell.length_c   1.000
_cell.angle_alpha   90.00
_cell.angle_beta   90.00
_cell.angle_gamma   90.00
#
_symmetry.space_group_name_H-M   'P 1'
#
loop_
_entity.id
_entity.type
_entity.pdbx_description
1 polymer ?
#
loop_
_entity_poly.entity_id
_entity_poly.type
_entity_poly.pdbx_seq_one_letter_code
_entity_poly.pdbx_strand_id
1 'polypeptide(L)'
;MDRPVASNPHRQPRGRTVLCKCKTYCTVLNPATGLYEGEGNRISRSQRDRHTRSDRSHPESTSSANLLPMLNDSSQHLDVSSLIMRSSLELENLLSSPVIRIDQLLRFKHDPRTNGAFVFPSDNDLMLVNQGLYALADEHVNRAYLHAERELVRLISSAMVLDSDNLDVAEHLHRLWVELRNLTLLKEAEWTSQRSEGTGRPVINTSNVHVPYR
;
A
#
# COMPACT_ATOMS: atom_id res chain seq x y z
N MET A 1 -7.51 33.76 62.30
CA MET A 1 -6.19 34.08 61.71
C MET A 1 -6.00 33.17 60.53
N ASP A 2 -6.55 33.59 59.39
CA ASP A 2 -6.62 32.82 58.16
C ASP A 2 -5.32 32.98 57.35
N ARG A 3 -4.70 31.85 57.02
CA ARG A 3 -3.63 31.80 56.01
C ARG A 3 -4.25 31.31 54.69
N PRO A 4 -4.09 32.02 53.57
CA PRO A 4 -4.51 31.50 52.28
C PRO A 4 -3.51 30.44 51.80
N VAL A 5 -4.03 29.25 51.51
CA VAL A 5 -3.32 28.20 50.77
C VAL A 5 -3.28 28.65 49.31
N ALA A 6 -2.10 29.07 48.84
CA ALA A 6 -1.86 29.33 47.44
C ALA A 6 -1.90 28.00 46.67
N SER A 7 -2.99 27.79 45.94
CA SER A 7 -3.12 26.75 44.93
C SER A 7 -2.14 27.05 43.80
N ASN A 8 -1.04 26.28 43.77
CA ASN A 8 -0.06 26.32 42.69
C ASN A 8 -0.72 25.70 41.45
N PRO A 9 -1.00 26.44 40.36
CA PRO A 9 -1.60 25.85 39.19
C PRO A 9 -0.57 24.92 38.55
N HIS A 10 -0.98 23.68 38.30
CA HIS A 10 -0.25 22.69 37.53
C HIS A 10 0.53 23.35 36.40
N ARG A 11 1.86 23.48 36.56
CA ARG A 11 2.79 23.61 35.44
C ARG A 11 2.68 22.32 34.65
N GLN A 12 1.74 22.27 33.71
CA GLN A 12 1.83 21.33 32.61
C GLN A 12 3.22 21.52 32.01
N PRO A 13 4.02 20.46 31.83
CA PRO A 13 5.25 20.59 31.07
C PRO A 13 4.78 21.00 29.67
N ARG A 14 5.00 22.27 29.32
CA ARG A 14 4.88 22.76 27.94
C ARG A 14 5.93 21.99 27.15
N GLY A 15 5.59 20.77 26.72
CA GLY A 15 6.43 19.96 25.86
C GLY A 15 6.76 20.82 24.67
N ARG A 16 8.02 21.22 24.54
CA ARG A 16 8.46 22.11 23.48
C ARG A 16 8.21 21.38 22.16
N THR A 17 7.15 21.77 21.45
CA THR A 17 6.87 21.28 20.11
C THR A 17 7.82 21.97 19.14
N VAL A 18 8.28 21.20 18.16
CA VAL A 18 9.20 21.64 17.11
C VAL A 18 8.51 21.45 15.76
N LEU A 19 8.76 22.35 14.83
CA LEU A 19 8.25 22.22 13.48
C LEU A 19 9.04 21.12 12.75
N CYS A 20 8.34 20.18 12.14
CA CYS A 20 8.90 19.12 11.31
C CYS A 20 8.37 19.25 9.89
N LYS A 21 9.26 19.12 8.90
CA LYS A 21 8.97 19.16 7.46
C LYS A 21 9.55 17.93 6.74
N CYS A 22 9.42 16.75 7.34
CA CYS A 22 9.87 15.52 6.70
C CYS A 22 8.95 15.16 5.52
N LYS A 23 9.55 14.54 4.50
CA LYS A 23 8.90 14.13 3.26
C LYS A 23 7.82 13.09 3.51
N THR A 24 8.10 12.15 4.42
CA THR A 24 7.23 10.98 4.66
C THR A 24 5.94 11.33 5.42
N TYR A 25 5.95 12.32 6.31
CA TYR A 25 4.84 12.53 7.25
C TYR A 25 4.36 13.97 7.41
N CYS A 26 5.11 14.98 6.94
CA CYS A 26 4.83 16.38 7.30
C CYS A 26 4.74 17.32 6.11
N THR A 27 5.03 16.85 4.91
CA THR A 27 4.90 17.58 3.64
C THR A 27 4.30 16.66 2.60
N VAL A 28 3.64 17.24 1.59
CA VAL A 28 2.95 16.51 0.52
C VAL A 28 3.71 16.76 -0.78
N LEU A 29 4.00 15.71 -1.54
CA LEU A 29 4.59 15.86 -2.87
C LEU A 29 3.57 16.48 -3.82
N ASN A 30 3.88 17.66 -4.36
CA ASN A 30 3.09 18.26 -5.41
C ASN A 30 3.50 17.61 -6.75
N PRO A 31 2.57 16.91 -7.44
CA PRO A 31 2.90 16.20 -8.68
C PRO A 31 3.21 17.15 -9.86
N ALA A 32 2.78 18.41 -9.80
CA ALA A 32 3.03 19.38 -10.87
C ALA A 32 4.43 19.99 -10.80
N THR A 33 5.00 20.15 -9.60
CA THR A 33 6.33 20.75 -9.38
C THR A 33 7.39 19.71 -9.02
N GLY A 34 6.98 18.50 -8.63
CA GLY A 34 7.88 17.47 -8.09
C GLY A 34 8.47 17.83 -6.73
N LEU A 35 7.97 18.87 -6.07
CA LEU A 35 8.48 19.38 -4.80
C LEU A 35 7.56 18.99 -3.64
N TYR A 36 8.16 18.71 -2.49
CA TYR A 36 7.43 18.50 -1.24
C TYR A 36 7.01 19.84 -0.66
N GLU A 37 5.71 20.10 -0.67
CA GLU A 37 5.08 21.35 -0.27
C GLU A 37 4.29 21.16 1.04
N GLY A 38 4.13 22.24 1.82
CA GLY A 38 3.42 22.23 3.10
C GLY A 38 4.17 22.95 4.22
N GLU A 39 3.42 23.50 5.18
CA GLU A 39 3.98 24.27 6.29
C GLU A 39 4.72 23.40 7.33
N GLY A 40 4.50 22.08 7.31
CA GLY A 40 5.03 21.15 8.30
C GLY A 40 4.14 21.02 9.53
N ASN A 41 4.40 19.98 10.33
CA ASN A 41 3.63 19.69 11.54
C ASN A 41 4.41 20.07 12.80
N ARG A 42 3.74 20.67 13.79
CA ARG A 42 4.30 20.91 15.13
C ARG A 42 4.19 19.65 15.96
N ILE A 43 5.31 18.95 16.15
CA ILE A 43 5.38 17.67 16.83
C ILE A 43 6.38 17.70 17.99
N SER A 44 6.38 16.67 18.83
CA SER A 44 7.39 16.58 19.89
C SER A 44 8.78 16.32 19.31
N ARG A 45 9.84 16.69 20.05
CA ARG A 45 11.23 16.51 19.59
C ARG A 45 11.57 15.04 19.30
N SER A 46 11.05 14.11 20.12
CA SER A 46 11.23 12.67 19.92
C SER A 46 10.52 12.15 18.66
N GLN A 47 9.31 12.65 18.36
CA GLN A 47 8.61 12.31 17.11
C GLN A 47 9.35 12.85 15.89
N ARG A 48 9.88 14.08 15.96
CA ARG A 48 10.71 14.64 14.88
C ARG A 48 11.93 13.77 14.62
N ASP A 49 12.64 13.35 15.67
CA ASP A 49 13.84 12.53 15.48
C ASP A 49 13.51 11.16 14.88
N ARG A 50 12.34 10.58 15.23
CA ARG A 50 11.80 9.37 14.59
C ARG A 50 11.49 9.63 13.10
N HIS A 51 10.78 10.72 12.79
CA HIS A 51 10.47 11.10 11.42
C HIS A 51 11.74 11.30 10.58
N THR A 52 12.76 11.95 11.11
CA THR A 52 14.06 12.15 10.43
C THR A 52 14.80 10.83 10.19
N ARG A 53 14.71 9.87 11.11
CA ARG A 53 15.28 8.53 10.89
C ARG A 53 14.54 7.78 9.79
N SER A 54 13.21 7.83 9.79
CA SER A 54 12.39 7.22 8.75
C SER A 54 12.63 7.84 7.37
N ASP A 55 12.74 9.17 7.27
CA ASP A 55 13.08 9.88 6.03
C ASP A 55 14.47 9.50 5.51
N ARG A 56 15.44 9.21 6.40
CA ARG A 56 16.80 8.78 6.02
C ARG A 56 16.88 7.33 5.55
N SER A 57 15.98 6.47 6.02
CA SER A 57 15.92 5.07 5.60
C SER A 57 15.21 4.85 4.26
N HIS A 58 14.53 5.86 3.73
CA HIS A 58 14.09 5.87 2.33
C HIS A 58 15.25 6.32 1.43
N PRO A 59 15.76 5.45 0.53
CA PRO A 59 16.82 5.82 -0.40
C PRO A 59 16.24 6.61 -1.57
N GLU A 60 15.70 7.79 -1.30
CA GLU A 60 15.45 8.80 -2.33
C GLU A 60 15.82 10.18 -1.80
N SER A 61 17.05 10.58 -2.13
CA SER A 61 17.51 11.94 -2.46
C SER A 61 18.92 12.15 -1.92
N THR A 62 19.90 11.70 -2.69
CA THR A 62 21.17 12.42 -2.75
C THR A 62 20.87 13.89 -3.04
N SER A 63 21.51 14.74 -2.24
CA SER A 63 21.57 16.19 -2.35
C SER A 63 21.31 16.76 -3.74
N SER A 64 20.29 17.60 -3.83
CA SER A 64 20.23 18.70 -4.79
C SER A 64 21.28 19.76 -4.43
N ALA A 65 22.56 19.44 -4.66
CA ALA A 65 23.66 20.39 -4.77
C ALA A 65 24.85 19.63 -5.35
N ASN A 66 25.24 19.98 -6.57
CA ASN A 66 26.28 19.34 -7.39
C ASN A 66 25.83 18.05 -8.08
N LEU A 67 25.09 18.21 -9.16
CA LEU A 67 25.41 17.70 -10.49
C LEU A 67 24.30 18.22 -11.40
N LEU A 68 24.55 19.33 -12.08
CA LEU A 68 24.02 19.50 -13.42
C LEU A 68 24.86 18.56 -14.29
N PRO A 69 24.39 17.37 -14.73
CA PRO A 69 24.70 17.03 -16.09
C PRO A 69 23.95 18.05 -16.94
N MET A 70 24.73 18.70 -17.80
CA MET A 70 24.22 19.46 -18.91
C MET A 70 23.01 18.77 -19.52
N LEU A 71 22.04 19.59 -19.94
CA LEU A 71 21.04 19.26 -20.93
C LEU A 71 21.70 18.49 -22.07
N ASN A 72 21.76 17.16 -21.94
CA ASN A 72 22.08 16.28 -23.04
C ASN A 72 20.74 15.87 -23.59
N ASP A 73 20.33 16.67 -24.56
CA ASP A 73 19.47 16.34 -25.67
C ASP A 73 19.68 14.86 -26.08
N SER A 74 18.86 13.98 -25.52
CA SER A 74 18.81 12.55 -25.85
C SER A 74 17.50 12.01 -25.31
N SER A 75 16.51 11.96 -26.19
CA SER A 75 15.24 11.25 -26.08
C SER A 75 15.34 10.00 -25.20
N GLN A 76 14.92 10.09 -23.93
CA GLN A 76 14.49 8.92 -23.17
C GLN A 76 13.07 8.59 -23.60
N HIS A 77 12.92 8.17 -24.86
CA HIS A 77 11.78 7.37 -25.26
C HIS A 77 12.01 6.01 -24.61
N LEU A 78 11.63 5.88 -23.33
CA LEU A 78 11.56 4.57 -22.69
C LEU A 78 10.63 3.73 -23.56
N ASP A 79 11.23 2.78 -24.27
CA ASP A 79 10.51 1.84 -25.12
C ASP A 79 9.42 1.17 -24.29
N VAL A 80 8.17 1.25 -24.74
CA VAL A 80 6.99 0.65 -24.08
C VAL A 80 7.26 -0.82 -23.76
N SER A 81 7.97 -1.51 -24.67
CA SER A 81 8.39 -2.91 -24.50
C SER A 81 9.28 -3.10 -23.27
N SER A 82 10.21 -2.18 -23.01
CA SER A 82 11.10 -2.23 -21.85
C SER A 82 10.35 -2.00 -20.53
N LEU A 83 9.32 -1.16 -20.54
CA LEU A 83 8.46 -0.91 -19.40
C LEU A 83 7.56 -2.10 -19.08
N ILE A 84 6.96 -2.71 -20.11
CA ILE A 84 6.18 -3.95 -19.99
C ILE A 84 7.06 -5.08 -19.45
N MET A 85 8.26 -5.26 -20.00
CA MET A 85 9.20 -6.29 -19.55
C MET A 85 9.57 -6.12 -18.08
N ARG A 86 9.89 -4.89 -17.65
CA ARG A 86 10.17 -4.59 -16.25
C ARG A 86 8.97 -4.87 -15.35
N SER A 87 7.79 -4.41 -15.74
CA SER A 87 6.56 -4.64 -14.98
C SER A 87 6.21 -6.13 -14.89
N SER A 88 6.48 -6.89 -15.96
CA SER A 88 6.28 -8.35 -15.99
C SER A 88 7.23 -9.05 -15.02
N LEU A 89 8.51 -8.66 -15.00
CA LEU A 89 9.47 -9.19 -14.04
C LEU A 89 9.09 -8.87 -12.59
N GLU A 90 8.61 -7.66 -12.33
CA GLU A 90 8.10 -7.26 -11.01
C GLU A 90 6.88 -8.11 -10.60
N LEU A 91 5.98 -8.41 -11.54
CA LEU A 91 4.84 -9.31 -11.32
C LEU A 91 5.30 -10.74 -10.98
N GLU A 92 6.21 -11.32 -11.76
CA GLU A 92 6.75 -12.66 -11.49
C GLU A 92 7.41 -12.75 -10.10
N ASN A 93 8.20 -11.73 -9.74
CA ASN A 93 8.80 -11.66 -8.41
C ASN A 93 7.74 -11.59 -7.31
N LEU A 94 6.64 -10.88 -7.54
CA LEU A 94 5.55 -10.81 -6.58
C LEU A 94 4.83 -12.16 -6.41
N LEU A 95 4.59 -12.87 -7.52
CA LEU A 95 3.92 -14.17 -7.53
C LEU A 95 4.80 -15.32 -7.00
N SER A 96 6.12 -15.15 -6.99
CA SER A 96 7.07 -16.16 -6.51
C SER A 96 6.97 -16.45 -5.00
N SER A 97 6.37 -15.54 -4.22
CA SER A 97 6.18 -15.71 -2.79
C SER A 97 4.70 -15.95 -2.46
N PRO A 98 4.37 -16.94 -1.60
CA PRO A 98 3.00 -17.17 -1.19
C PRO A 98 2.48 -15.95 -0.42
N VAL A 99 1.33 -15.44 -0.86
CA VAL A 99 0.71 -14.22 -0.31
C VAL A 99 -0.13 -14.53 0.94
N ILE A 100 -0.73 -15.72 0.99
CA ILE A 100 -1.43 -16.28 2.14
C ILE A 100 -0.77 -17.61 2.49
N ARG A 101 -0.63 -17.88 3.79
CA ARG A 101 -0.07 -19.13 4.28
C ARG A 101 -1.16 -19.91 4.98
N ILE A 102 -1.20 -21.23 4.78
CA ILE A 102 -2.22 -22.12 5.35
C ILE A 102 -2.22 -22.07 6.89
N ASP A 103 -1.08 -21.78 7.51
CA ASP A 103 -0.90 -21.65 8.95
C ASP A 103 -1.23 -20.24 9.49
N GLN A 104 -1.53 -19.27 8.62
CA GLN A 104 -1.75 -17.87 8.99
C GLN A 104 -2.96 -17.28 8.28
N LEU A 105 -4.10 -17.32 8.97
CA LEU A 105 -5.34 -16.69 8.51
C LEU A 105 -5.20 -15.17 8.45
N LEU A 106 -5.84 -14.56 7.44
CA LEU A 106 -5.88 -13.11 7.30
C LEU A 106 -6.64 -12.47 8.48
N ARG A 107 -6.16 -11.32 8.95
CA ARG A 107 -6.81 -10.56 10.03
C ARG A 107 -7.59 -9.39 9.46
N PHE A 108 -8.91 -9.50 9.44
CA PHE A 108 -9.79 -8.41 9.00
C PHE A 108 -9.99 -7.36 10.09
N LYS A 109 -10.14 -6.09 9.70
CA LYS A 109 -10.51 -4.99 10.62
C LYS A 109 -11.93 -5.15 11.15
N HIS A 110 -12.80 -5.72 10.33
CA HIS A 110 -14.19 -6.00 10.66
C HIS A 110 -14.36 -7.51 10.86
N ASP A 111 -15.17 -7.90 11.84
CA ASP A 111 -15.42 -9.32 12.12
C ASP A 111 -16.25 -9.94 10.99
N PRO A 112 -15.72 -10.94 10.26
CA PRO A 112 -16.44 -11.59 9.16
C PRO A 112 -17.80 -12.15 9.56
N ARG A 113 -17.95 -12.58 10.83
CA ARG A 113 -19.16 -13.25 11.33
C ARG A 113 -20.35 -12.31 11.45
N THR A 114 -20.11 -11.04 11.72
CA THR A 114 -21.16 -10.04 11.96
C THR A 114 -21.46 -9.18 10.74
N ASN A 115 -20.58 -9.19 9.73
CA ASN A 115 -20.64 -8.27 8.59
C ASN A 115 -21.14 -8.91 7.27
N GLY A 116 -21.73 -10.10 7.35
CA GLY A 116 -22.41 -10.71 6.20
C GLY A 116 -21.48 -11.38 5.18
N ALA A 117 -22.04 -11.69 4.01
CA ALA A 117 -21.29 -12.34 2.94
C ALA A 117 -20.27 -11.41 2.29
N PHE A 118 -19.24 -12.01 1.68
CA PHE A 118 -18.32 -11.26 0.83
C PHE A 118 -19.07 -10.83 -0.43
N VAL A 119 -18.94 -9.55 -0.78
CA VAL A 119 -19.46 -8.97 -2.02
C VAL A 119 -18.25 -8.60 -2.85
N PHE A 120 -18.15 -9.19 -4.04
CA PHE A 120 -17.02 -8.94 -4.91
C PHE A 120 -16.99 -7.46 -5.34
N PRO A 121 -15.88 -6.74 -5.12
CA PRO A 121 -15.76 -5.31 -5.44
C PRO A 121 -15.78 -5.06 -6.96
N SER A 122 -16.22 -3.86 -7.36
CA SER A 122 -16.09 -3.41 -8.75
C SER A 122 -14.63 -3.14 -9.12
N ASP A 123 -14.30 -3.04 -10.40
CA ASP A 123 -12.93 -2.73 -10.84
C ASP A 123 -12.43 -1.39 -10.26
N ASN A 124 -13.29 -0.38 -10.14
CA ASN A 124 -12.93 0.88 -9.49
C ASN A 124 -12.63 0.72 -7.99
N ASP A 125 -13.38 -0.15 -7.31
CA ASP A 125 -13.15 -0.43 -5.88
C ASP A 125 -11.90 -1.29 -5.66
N LEU A 126 -11.55 -2.16 -6.62
CA LEU A 126 -10.31 -2.94 -6.60
C LEU A 126 -9.05 -2.04 -6.65
N MET A 127 -9.16 -0.85 -7.24
CA MET A 127 -8.07 0.13 -7.23
C MET A 127 -7.87 0.80 -5.86
N LEU A 128 -8.81 0.65 -4.93
CA LEU A 128 -8.72 1.20 -3.57
C LEU A 128 -8.07 0.17 -2.63
N VAL A 129 -6.75 0.21 -2.55
CA VAL A 129 -5.94 -0.72 -1.72
C VAL A 129 -6.41 -0.75 -0.27
N ASN A 130 -6.74 -1.94 0.21
CA ASN A 130 -7.09 -2.22 1.61
C ASN A 130 -8.16 -1.28 2.23
N GLN A 131 -9.23 -1.01 1.49
CA GLN A 131 -10.36 -0.19 1.96
C GLN A 131 -11.67 -0.98 2.09
N GLY A 132 -12.65 -0.35 2.74
CA GLY A 132 -14.01 -0.88 2.88
C GLY A 132 -14.16 -1.97 3.94
N LEU A 133 -15.27 -2.71 3.84
CA LEU A 133 -15.72 -3.69 4.83
C LEU A 133 -14.76 -4.87 5.00
N TYR A 134 -14.06 -5.24 3.92
CA TYR A 134 -13.14 -6.38 3.88
C TYR A 134 -11.68 -5.97 4.08
N ALA A 135 -11.44 -4.76 4.59
CA ALA A 135 -10.10 -4.27 4.86
C ALA A 135 -9.41 -5.13 5.93
N LEU A 136 -8.14 -5.43 5.68
CA LEU A 136 -7.23 -6.12 6.57
C LEU A 136 -6.58 -5.17 7.57
N ALA A 137 -6.36 -5.65 8.79
CA ALA A 137 -5.63 -4.95 9.84
C ALA A 137 -4.15 -4.78 9.46
N ASP A 138 -3.50 -3.76 9.99
CA ASP A 138 -2.06 -3.50 9.78
C ASP A 138 -1.22 -4.41 10.70
N GLU A 139 -1.27 -5.71 10.43
CA GLU A 139 -0.59 -6.75 11.19
C GLU A 139 0.40 -7.53 10.32
N HIS A 140 1.41 -8.12 10.96
CA HIS A 140 2.46 -8.87 10.28
C HIS A 140 1.90 -9.98 9.37
N VAL A 141 0.85 -10.69 9.82
CA VAL A 141 0.22 -11.78 9.06
C VAL A 141 -0.38 -11.32 7.72
N ASN A 142 -0.80 -10.05 7.63
CA ASN A 142 -1.39 -9.49 6.43
C ASN A 142 -0.35 -8.80 5.53
N ARG A 143 0.90 -8.65 5.98
CA ARG A 143 1.90 -7.80 5.30
C ARG A 143 2.18 -8.24 3.87
N ALA A 144 2.28 -9.55 3.63
CA ALA A 144 2.51 -10.09 2.29
C ALA A 144 1.33 -9.78 1.36
N TYR A 145 0.09 -9.98 1.85
CA TYR A 145 -1.13 -9.63 1.13
C TYR A 145 -1.21 -8.16 0.79
N LEU A 146 -1.05 -7.30 1.80
CA LEU A 146 -1.12 -5.85 1.63
C LEU A 146 -0.03 -5.30 0.70
N HIS A 147 1.15 -5.91 0.73
CA HIS A 147 2.22 -5.58 -0.20
C HIS A 147 1.84 -5.98 -1.63
N ALA A 148 1.35 -7.20 -1.84
CA ALA A 148 0.96 -7.68 -3.16
C ALA A 148 -0.19 -6.86 -3.77
N GLU A 149 -1.23 -6.58 -2.99
CA GLU A 149 -2.37 -5.76 -3.43
C GLU A 149 -1.90 -4.36 -3.85
N ARG A 150 -1.04 -3.73 -3.04
CA ARG A 150 -0.50 -2.40 -3.35
C ARG A 150 0.37 -2.39 -4.60
N GLU A 151 1.26 -3.37 -4.74
CA GLU A 151 2.15 -3.44 -5.90
C GLU A 151 1.36 -3.72 -7.19
N LEU A 152 0.37 -4.62 -7.17
CA LEU A 152 -0.50 -4.85 -8.33
C LEU A 152 -1.25 -3.59 -8.74
N VAL A 153 -1.88 -2.88 -7.80
CA VAL A 153 -2.58 -1.62 -8.11
C VAL A 153 -1.61 -0.56 -8.65
N ARG A 154 -0.38 -0.49 -8.13
CA ARG A 154 0.67 0.40 -8.66
C ARG A 154 1.05 0.05 -10.09
N LEU A 155 1.25 -1.24 -10.39
CA LEU A 155 1.59 -1.72 -11.73
C LEU A 155 0.45 -1.43 -12.73
N ILE A 156 -0.81 -1.71 -12.34
CA ILE A 156 -1.99 -1.39 -13.15
C ILE A 156 -2.05 0.11 -13.43
N SER A 157 -1.94 0.94 -12.39
CA SER A 157 -1.98 2.40 -12.54
C SER A 157 -0.88 2.90 -13.47
N SER A 158 0.31 2.31 -13.40
CA SER A 158 1.44 2.66 -14.27
C SER A 158 1.19 2.26 -15.72
N ALA A 159 0.64 1.07 -15.95
CA ALA A 159 0.33 0.56 -17.27
C ALA A 159 -0.88 1.27 -17.91
N MET A 160 -1.84 1.77 -17.12
CA MET A 160 -2.99 2.56 -17.62
C MET A 160 -2.60 3.93 -18.18
N VAL A 161 -1.44 4.46 -17.79
CA VAL A 161 -0.90 5.72 -18.33
C VAL A 161 -0.19 5.49 -19.67
N LEU A 162 0.15 4.23 -19.98
CA LEU A 162 0.70 3.87 -21.28
C LEU A 162 -0.39 3.86 -22.35
N ASP A 163 0.04 3.91 -23.61
CA ASP A 163 -0.86 3.91 -24.76
C ASP A 163 -1.76 2.66 -24.74
N SER A 164 -3.05 2.85 -24.46
CA SER A 164 -4.05 1.78 -24.37
C SER A 164 -4.38 1.17 -25.72
N ASP A 165 -4.05 1.85 -26.83
CA ASP A 165 -4.27 1.34 -28.17
C ASP A 165 -3.16 0.36 -28.59
N ASN A 166 -2.08 0.26 -27.81
CA ASN A 166 -1.05 -0.75 -27.97
C ASN A 166 -1.52 -2.10 -27.43
N LEU A 167 -1.56 -3.11 -28.30
CA LEU A 167 -2.00 -4.47 -27.97
C LEU A 167 -1.19 -5.10 -26.82
N ASP A 168 0.13 -4.89 -26.78
CA ASP A 168 1.00 -5.45 -25.75
C ASP A 168 0.70 -4.84 -24.37
N VAL A 169 0.38 -3.54 -24.34
CA VAL A 169 -0.05 -2.84 -23.12
C VAL A 169 -1.40 -3.37 -22.65
N ALA A 170 -2.35 -3.56 -23.57
CA ALA A 170 -3.68 -4.08 -23.26
C ALA A 170 -3.62 -5.52 -22.71
N GLU A 171 -2.81 -6.40 -23.31
CA GLU A 171 -2.59 -7.76 -22.82
C GLU A 171 -1.93 -7.77 -21.44
N HIS A 172 -0.90 -6.95 -21.26
CA HIS A 172 -0.22 -6.82 -19.97
C HIS A 172 -1.15 -6.27 -18.87
N LEU A 173 -1.96 -5.26 -19.18
CA LEU A 173 -3.00 -4.75 -18.29
C LEU A 173 -4.01 -5.84 -17.91
N HIS A 174 -4.49 -6.60 -18.90
CA HIS A 174 -5.42 -7.69 -18.66
C HIS A 174 -4.83 -8.72 -17.68
N ARG A 175 -3.56 -9.09 -17.88
CA ARG A 175 -2.85 -10.00 -16.98
C ARG A 175 -2.76 -9.47 -15.55
N LEU A 176 -2.38 -8.20 -15.37
CA LEU A 176 -2.32 -7.58 -14.04
C LEU A 176 -3.69 -7.56 -13.34
N TRP A 177 -4.76 -7.28 -14.09
CA TRP A 177 -6.14 -7.31 -13.57
C TRP A 177 -6.57 -8.70 -13.13
N VAL A 178 -6.23 -9.74 -13.90
CA VAL A 178 -6.50 -11.13 -13.54
C VAL A 178 -5.83 -11.46 -12.21
N GLU A 179 -4.57 -11.07 -12.00
CA GLU A 179 -3.87 -11.35 -10.74
C GLU A 179 -4.45 -10.58 -9.54
N LEU A 180 -4.85 -9.32 -9.72
CA LEU A 180 -5.54 -8.57 -8.67
C LEU A 180 -6.89 -9.20 -8.29
N ARG A 181 -7.62 -9.72 -9.28
CA ARG A 181 -8.86 -10.47 -9.04
C ARG A 181 -8.59 -11.80 -8.33
N ASN A 182 -7.56 -12.55 -8.73
CA ASN A 182 -7.14 -13.77 -8.03
C ASN A 182 -6.82 -13.49 -6.56
N LEU A 183 -6.06 -12.41 -6.31
CA LEU A 183 -5.73 -12.00 -4.95
C LEU A 183 -6.99 -11.66 -4.14
N THR A 184 -7.98 -11.03 -4.77
CA THR A 184 -9.27 -10.71 -4.14
C THR A 184 -10.10 -11.97 -3.86
N LEU A 185 -10.10 -12.96 -4.75
CA LEU A 185 -10.75 -14.26 -4.54
C LEU A 185 -10.14 -15.01 -3.34
N LEU A 186 -8.83 -14.90 -3.13
CA LEU A 186 -8.21 -15.48 -1.94
C LEU A 186 -8.69 -14.80 -0.65
N LYS A 187 -8.86 -13.48 -0.66
CA LYS A 187 -9.42 -12.72 0.47
C LYS A 187 -10.88 -13.07 0.72
N GLU A 188 -11.67 -13.30 -0.35
CA GLU A 188 -13.03 -13.82 -0.25
C GLU A 188 -13.08 -15.21 0.41
N ALA A 189 -12.20 -16.11 -0.01
CA ALA A 189 -12.12 -17.46 0.54
C ALA A 189 -11.80 -17.42 2.05
N GLU A 190 -10.84 -16.60 2.46
CA GLU A 190 -10.49 -16.38 3.86
C GLU A 190 -11.65 -15.78 4.67
N TRP A 191 -12.31 -14.74 4.14
CA TRP A 191 -13.49 -14.15 4.76
C TRP A 191 -14.60 -15.18 4.98
N THR A 192 -14.86 -16.00 3.96
CA THR A 192 -15.90 -17.04 3.99
C THR A 192 -15.54 -18.18 4.94
N SER A 193 -14.26 -18.56 4.99
CA SER A 193 -13.75 -19.57 5.91
C SER A 193 -13.94 -19.15 7.37
N GLN A 194 -13.53 -17.93 7.73
CA GLN A 194 -13.64 -17.42 9.11
C GLN A 194 -15.08 -17.23 9.59
N ARG A 195 -16.03 -17.07 8.66
CA ARG A 195 -17.47 -17.12 8.94
C ARG A 195 -17.96 -18.53 9.28
N SER A 196 -17.36 -19.55 8.65
CA SER A 196 -17.74 -20.96 8.78
C SER A 196 -17.04 -21.67 9.95
N GLU A 197 -15.95 -21.12 10.47
CA GLU A 197 -15.27 -21.68 11.66
C GLU A 197 -16.12 -21.65 12.95
N GLY A 198 -17.27 -20.98 12.94
CA GLY A 198 -18.29 -21.10 14.00
C GLY A 198 -19.28 -22.26 13.81
N THR A 199 -19.34 -22.89 12.64
CA THR A 199 -20.35 -23.90 12.26
C THR A 199 -19.79 -25.31 12.02
N GLY A 200 -18.51 -25.55 12.33
CA GLY A 200 -17.95 -26.91 12.43
C GLY A 200 -17.86 -27.71 11.12
N ARG A 201 -17.87 -27.04 9.95
CA ARG A 201 -17.62 -27.70 8.67
C ARG A 201 -16.56 -26.94 7.87
N PRO A 202 -15.42 -27.56 7.55
CA PRO A 202 -14.46 -26.97 6.63
C PRO A 202 -15.10 -26.88 5.23
N VAL A 203 -15.21 -25.66 4.70
CA VAL A 203 -15.63 -25.42 3.32
C VAL A 203 -14.35 -25.32 2.50
N ILE A 204 -14.01 -26.41 1.80
CA ILE A 204 -12.93 -26.41 0.82
C ILE A 204 -13.54 -25.94 -0.51
N ASN A 205 -13.26 -24.71 -0.92
CA ASN A 205 -13.57 -24.24 -2.27
C ASN A 205 -12.57 -24.85 -3.26
N THR A 206 -12.85 -26.06 -3.74
CA THR A 206 -12.16 -26.64 -4.90
C THR A 206 -12.77 -26.12 -6.19
N SER A 207 -12.50 -24.87 -6.54
CA SER A 207 -12.73 -24.37 -7.90
C SER A 207 -11.48 -23.65 -8.37
N ASN A 208 -10.41 -24.42 -8.55
CA ASN A 208 -9.27 -24.13 -9.42
C ASN A 208 -8.55 -25.44 -9.75
N VAL A 209 -9.21 -26.29 -10.53
CA VAL A 209 -8.52 -27.32 -11.31
C VAL A 209 -7.89 -26.57 -12.49
N HIS A 210 -6.62 -26.19 -12.34
CA HIS A 210 -5.83 -25.83 -13.51
C HIS A 210 -5.53 -27.13 -14.26
N VAL A 211 -6.34 -27.41 -15.29
CA VAL A 211 -6.04 -28.44 -16.29
C VAL A 211 -4.96 -27.86 -17.20
N PRO A 212 -3.75 -28.45 -17.27
CA PRO A 212 -2.80 -28.05 -18.29
C PRO A 212 -3.34 -28.48 -19.65
N TYR A 213 -3.62 -27.51 -20.53
CA TYR A 213 -3.81 -27.79 -21.95
C TYR A 213 -2.46 -28.16 -22.57
N ARG A 214 -2.52 -29.16 -23.45
CA ARG A 214 -1.44 -29.82 -24.17
C ARG A 214 -0.52 -28.87 -24.94
#